data_AF-A0A7H4MI95-F1
#
_entry.id   AF-A0A7H4MI95-F1
#
_cell.length_a   1.000
_cell.length_b   1.000
_cell.length_c   1.000
_cell.angle_alpha   90.00
_cell.angle_beta   90.00
_cell.angle_gamma   90.00
#
_symmetry.space_group_name_H-M   'P 1'
#
loop_
_entity.id
_entity.type
_entity.pdbx_description
1 polymer ?
#
loop_
_entity_poly.entity_id
_entity_poly.type
_entity_poly.pdbx_seq_one_letter_code
_entity_poly.pdbx_strand_id
1 'polypeptide(L)'
;MFVLEALPALVLGVVVLFFLTDRPAKAKWLTDQERAWLENTMHAEELARAAKQSHSSAWRGLADIRVLALALVYFGTSAGLYTLGIWSPQIIRSFGASSLEIGFLNAFPAVIGVIAMILWARHSDRTKRAQLARHWRLPAGGGRTDIRR
;
A
#
# COMPACT_ATOMS: atom_id res chain seq x y z
N MET A 1 15.17 26.95 -0.76
CA MET A 1 14.23 25.90 -1.22
C MET A 1 14.72 24.53 -0.78
N PHE A 2 15.75 23.95 -1.43
CA PHE A 2 16.24 22.59 -1.11
C PHE A 2 16.61 22.34 0.36
N VAL A 3 17.31 23.28 1.03
CA VAL A 3 17.68 23.11 2.45
C VAL A 3 16.45 23.12 3.36
N LEU A 4 15.48 23.98 3.07
CA LEU A 4 14.27 24.17 3.88
C LEU A 4 13.28 23.01 3.69
N GLU A 5 13.32 22.34 2.54
CA GLU A 5 12.58 21.11 2.23
C GLU A 5 13.30 19.85 2.73
N ALA A 6 14.63 19.81 2.64
CA ALA A 6 15.43 18.68 3.11
C ALA A 6 15.46 18.57 4.64
N LEU A 7 15.36 19.68 5.36
CA LEU A 7 15.37 19.69 6.83
C LEU A 7 14.24 18.83 7.45
N PRO A 8 12.95 19.02 7.11
CA PRO A 8 11.88 18.18 7.64
C PRO A 8 11.99 16.73 7.16
N ALA A 9 12.45 16.48 5.93
CA ALA A 9 12.68 15.13 5.42
C ALA A 9 13.79 14.40 6.20
N LEU A 10 14.89 15.10 6.52
CA LEU A 10 15.99 14.58 7.32
C LEU A 10 15.54 14.29 8.76
N VAL A 11 14.80 15.23 9.38
CA VAL A 11 14.24 15.05 10.71
C VAL A 11 13.31 13.84 10.74
N LEU A 12 12.39 13.70 9.78
CA LEU A 12 11.51 12.54 9.67
C LEU A 12 12.30 11.26 9.42
N GLY A 13 13.34 11.27 8.58
CA GLY A 13 14.19 10.12 8.34
C GLY A 13 14.89 9.64 9.62
N VAL A 14 15.41 10.57 10.43
CA VAL A 14 16.00 10.26 11.74
C VAL A 14 14.94 9.73 12.71
N VAL A 15 13.76 10.35 12.77
CA VAL A 15 12.64 9.88 13.61
C VAL A 15 12.22 8.46 13.22
N VAL A 16 12.07 8.19 11.93
CA VAL A 16 11.73 6.86 11.39
C VAL A 16 12.81 5.85 11.74
N LEU A 17 14.10 6.20 11.65
CA LEU A 17 15.20 5.30 12.03
C LEU A 17 15.11 4.87 13.51
N PHE A 18 14.62 5.75 14.40
CA PHE A 18 14.47 5.45 15.83
C PHE A 18 13.12 4.83 16.20
N PHE A 19 12.03 5.16 15.48
CA PHE A 19 10.68 4.68 15.79
C PHE A 19 10.26 3.44 14.98
N LEU A 20 10.70 3.32 13.73
CA LEU A 20 10.34 2.20 12.86
C LEU A 20 11.21 1.01 13.21
N THR A 21 10.65 0.15 14.06
CA THR A 21 11.34 -1.05 14.51
C THR A 21 11.05 -2.20 13.52
N ASP A 22 12.09 -2.81 12.96
CA ASP A 22 12.00 -3.88 11.94
C ASP A 22 11.23 -5.13 12.37
N ARG A 23 11.03 -5.33 13.69
CA ARG A 23 10.28 -6.48 14.22
C ARG A 23 9.30 -6.04 15.29
N PRO A 24 8.07 -6.60 15.31
CA PRO A 24 7.09 -6.38 16.38
C PRO A 24 7.71 -6.58 17.77
N ALA A 25 8.57 -7.61 17.90
CA ALA A 25 9.33 -7.97 19.09
C ALA A 25 10.08 -6.80 19.76
N LYS A 26 10.58 -5.86 18.96
CA LYS A 26 11.40 -4.73 19.42
C LYS A 26 10.62 -3.42 19.47
N ALA A 27 9.34 -3.42 19.07
CA ALA A 27 8.50 -2.24 19.00
C ALA A 27 8.07 -1.81 20.42
N LYS A 28 8.81 -0.87 21.01
CA LYS A 28 8.54 -0.35 22.37
C LYS A 28 7.24 0.45 22.49
N TRP A 29 6.62 0.81 21.37
CA TRP A 29 5.37 1.57 21.32
C TRP A 29 4.11 0.68 21.32
N LEU A 30 4.28 -0.64 21.18
CA LEU A 30 3.19 -1.62 21.21
C LEU A 30 3.06 -2.24 22.60
N THR A 31 1.84 -2.46 23.06
CA THR A 31 1.60 -3.24 24.29
C THR A 31 1.97 -4.70 24.10
N ASP A 32 2.32 -5.41 25.18
CA ASP A 32 2.74 -6.82 25.09
C ASP A 32 1.65 -7.72 24.46
N GLN A 33 0.38 -7.38 24.66
CA GLN A 33 -0.77 -8.08 24.08
C GLN A 33 -0.86 -7.86 22.55
N GLU A 34 -0.70 -6.61 22.09
CA GLU A 34 -0.70 -6.30 20.65
C GLU A 34 0.52 -6.92 19.95
N ARG A 35 1.67 -6.96 20.63
CA ARG A 35 2.90 -7.56 20.12
C ARG A 35 2.73 -9.06 19.90
N ALA A 36 2.23 -9.77 20.91
CA ALA A 36 1.97 -11.20 20.82
C ALA A 36 0.93 -11.52 19.73
N TRP A 37 -0.12 -10.70 19.59
CA TRP A 37 -1.11 -10.85 18.52
C TRP A 37 -0.50 -10.65 17.12
N LEU A 38 0.34 -9.63 16.96
CA LEU A 38 0.97 -9.31 15.67
C LEU A 38 1.98 -10.40 15.27
N GLU A 39 2.80 -10.90 16.21
CA GLU A 39 3.74 -12.00 15.97
C GLU A 39 3.01 -13.29 15.58
N ASN A 40 1.94 -13.66 16.29
CA ASN A 40 1.15 -14.84 15.96
C ASN A 40 0.48 -14.72 14.59
N THR A 41 0.00 -13.53 14.24
CA THR A 41 -0.61 -13.27 12.92
C THR A 41 0.42 -13.35 11.81
N MET A 42 1.61 -12.76 12.00
CA MET A 42 2.72 -12.84 11.05
C MET A 42 3.19 -14.29 10.85
N HIS A 43 3.31 -15.08 11.92
CA HIS A 43 3.65 -16.49 11.82
C HIS A 43 2.57 -17.31 11.09
N ALA A 44 1.29 -17.05 11.37
CA ALA A 44 0.20 -17.70 10.65
C ALA A 44 0.21 -17.35 9.15
N GLU A 45 0.51 -16.10 8.80
CA GLU A 45 0.69 -15.68 7.40
C GLU A 45 1.90 -16.34 6.74
N GLU A 46 3.05 -16.41 7.41
CA GLU A 46 4.25 -17.08 6.91
C GLU A 46 3.98 -18.57 6.64
N LEU A 47 3.31 -19.27 7.56
CA LEU A 47 2.93 -20.67 7.39
C LEU A 47 1.94 -20.85 6.23
N ALA A 48 0.95 -19.95 6.10
CA ALA A 48 0.01 -19.98 4.99
C ALA A 48 0.66 -19.68 3.64
N ARG A 49 1.65 -18.78 3.60
CA ARG A 49 2.45 -18.47 2.41
C ARG A 49 3.38 -19.62 2.05
N ALA A 50 4.07 -20.23 3.02
CA ALA A 50 4.92 -21.40 2.80
C ALA A 50 4.13 -22.60 2.26
N ALA A 51 2.88 -22.79 2.71
CA ALA A 51 1.98 -23.83 2.20
C ALA A 51 1.48 -23.57 0.76
N LYS A 52 1.43 -22.31 0.31
CA LYS A 52 0.94 -21.93 -1.03
C LYS A 52 2.04 -21.62 -2.04
N GLN A 53 3.22 -21.23 -1.59
CA GLN A 53 4.32 -20.77 -2.42
C GLN A 53 5.62 -21.44 -2.00
N SER A 54 5.81 -22.66 -2.48
CA SER A 54 7.16 -23.22 -2.61
C SER A 54 7.89 -22.40 -3.67
N HIS A 55 8.76 -21.48 -3.24
CA HIS A 55 9.79 -20.79 -4.02
C HIS A 55 9.52 -20.73 -5.53
N SER A 56 8.46 -20.01 -5.93
CA SER A 56 8.27 -19.69 -7.34
C SER A 56 9.44 -18.80 -7.73
N SER A 57 10.37 -19.34 -8.53
CA SER A 57 11.51 -18.61 -9.11
C SER A 57 11.06 -17.21 -9.51
N ALA A 58 11.80 -16.17 -9.12
CA ALA A 58 11.44 -14.78 -9.40
C ALA A 58 11.05 -14.56 -10.89
N TRP A 59 11.66 -15.33 -11.78
CA TRP A 59 11.36 -15.42 -13.21
C TRP A 59 9.93 -15.86 -13.53
N ARG A 60 9.37 -16.83 -12.80
CA ARG A 60 7.97 -17.24 -12.93
C ARG A 60 7.01 -16.15 -12.47
N GLY A 61 7.38 -15.38 -11.46
CA GLY A 61 6.62 -14.20 -11.04
C GLY A 61 6.60 -13.11 -12.12
N LEU A 62 7.76 -12.85 -12.77
CA LEU A 62 7.85 -11.89 -13.87
C LEU A 62 7.07 -12.32 -15.12
N ALA A 63 6.95 -13.62 -15.37
CA ALA A 63 6.20 -14.17 -16.50
C ALA A 63 4.69 -14.32 -16.22
N ASP A 64 4.21 -14.02 -15.01
CA ASP A 64 2.79 -14.10 -14.68
C ASP A 64 2.01 -12.98 -15.38
N ILE A 65 0.97 -13.34 -16.14
CA ILE A 65 0.16 -12.40 -16.91
C ILE A 65 -0.53 -11.35 -16.02
N ARG A 66 -0.82 -11.67 -14.76
CA ARG A 66 -1.38 -10.70 -13.80
C ARG A 66 -0.33 -9.68 -13.40
N VAL A 67 0.92 -10.10 -13.21
CA VAL A 67 2.04 -9.20 -12.90
C VAL A 67 2.33 -8.30 -14.10
N LEU A 68 2.36 -8.85 -15.32
CA LEU A 68 2.54 -8.07 -16.55
C LEU A 68 1.37 -7.11 -16.79
N ALA A 69 0.12 -7.52 -16.55
CA ALA A 69 -1.04 -6.65 -16.66
C ALA A 69 -0.99 -5.51 -15.63
N LEU A 70 -0.62 -5.80 -14.39
CA LEU A 70 -0.42 -4.78 -13.36
C LEU A 70 0.73 -3.83 -13.73
N ALA A 71 1.83 -4.36 -14.27
CA ALA A 71 2.95 -3.56 -14.74
C ALA A 71 2.54 -2.63 -15.89
N LEU A 72 1.75 -3.11 -16.86
CA LEU A 72 1.24 -2.31 -17.97
C LEU A 72 0.29 -1.21 -17.50
N VAL A 73 -0.63 -1.53 -16.59
CA VAL A 73 -1.53 -0.54 -15.99
C VAL A 73 -0.74 0.53 -15.22
N TYR A 74 0.26 0.11 -14.44
CA TYR A 74 1.14 1.01 -13.71
C TYR A 74 1.96 1.90 -14.65
N PHE A 75 2.47 1.33 -15.75
CA PHE A 75 3.16 2.08 -16.79
C PHE A 75 2.26 3.13 -17.43
N GLY A 76 1.05 2.77 -17.84
CA GLY A 76 0.08 3.71 -18.42
C GLY A 76 -0.30 4.83 -17.44
N THR A 77 -0.48 4.48 -16.17
CA THR A 77 -0.76 5.46 -15.11
C THR A 77 0.41 6.43 -14.93
N SER A 78 1.63 5.91 -14.88
CA SER A 78 2.85 6.73 -14.74
C SER A 78 3.06 7.63 -15.95
N ALA A 79 2.97 7.07 -17.16
CA ALA A 79 3.10 7.82 -18.40
C ALA A 79 2.04 8.94 -18.50
N GLY A 80 0.79 8.64 -18.17
CA GLY A 80 -0.29 9.63 -18.11
C GLY A 80 -0.02 10.73 -17.08
N LEU A 81 0.41 10.35 -15.87
CA LEU A 81 0.74 11.30 -14.81
C LEU A 81 1.87 12.26 -15.21
N TYR A 82 2.95 11.74 -15.78
CA TYR A 82 4.07 12.58 -16.23
C TYR A 82 3.70 13.44 -17.44
N THR A 83 2.94 12.89 -18.39
CA THR A 83 2.47 13.64 -19.56
C THR A 83 1.59 14.80 -19.13
N LEU A 84 0.61 14.57 -18.27
CA LEU A 84 -0.22 15.63 -17.73
C LEU A 84 0.60 16.60 -16.88
N GLY A 85 1.53 16.13 -16.05
CA GLY A 85 2.37 17.00 -15.22
C GLY A 85 3.23 17.98 -16.04
N ILE A 86 3.77 17.54 -17.18
CA ILE A 86 4.60 18.38 -18.05
C ILE A 86 3.73 19.30 -18.91
N TRP A 87 2.69 18.77 -19.54
CA TRP A 87 1.93 19.49 -20.57
C TRP A 87 0.77 20.32 -20.01
N SER A 88 0.17 19.94 -18.87
CA SER A 88 -0.89 20.71 -18.21
C SER A 88 -0.53 22.18 -17.96
N PRO A 89 0.61 22.51 -17.30
CA PRO A 89 0.96 23.91 -17.07
C PRO A 89 1.25 24.67 -18.37
N GLN A 90 1.77 24.01 -19.42
CA GLN A 90 2.00 24.64 -20.72
C GLN A 90 0.68 24.96 -21.45
N ILE A 91 -0.28 24.04 -21.41
CA ILE A 91 -1.61 24.24 -22.00
C ILE A 91 -2.35 25.35 -21.27
N ILE A 92 -2.34 25.40 -19.94
CA ILE A 92 -3.03 26.47 -19.21
C ILE A 92 -2.35 27.82 -19.46
N ARG A 93 -1.02 27.85 -19.62
CA ARG A 93 -0.28 29.06 -19.98
C ARG A 93 -0.63 29.58 -21.38
N SER A 94 -0.97 28.73 -22.34
CA SER A 94 -1.35 29.18 -23.69
C SER A 94 -2.68 29.92 -23.73
N PHE A 95 -3.53 29.77 -22.70
CA PHE A 95 -4.76 30.55 -22.52
C PHE A 95 -4.53 31.96 -21.93
N GLY A 96 -3.27 32.34 -21.67
CA GLY A 96 -2.93 33.66 -21.12
C GLY A 96 -3.13 33.80 -19.61
N ALA A 97 -3.36 32.70 -18.90
CA ALA A 97 -3.50 32.69 -17.44
C ALA A 97 -2.19 33.08 -16.73
N SER A 98 -2.31 33.75 -15.59
CA SER A 98 -1.16 34.11 -14.75
C SER A 98 -0.54 32.86 -14.10
N SER A 99 0.74 32.93 -13.73
CA SER A 99 1.45 31.80 -13.10
C SER A 99 0.81 31.33 -11.78
N LEU A 100 0.13 32.22 -11.07
CA LEU A 100 -0.61 31.88 -9.84
C LEU A 100 -1.89 31.08 -10.15
N GLU A 101 -2.66 31.49 -11.16
CA GLU A 101 -3.87 30.77 -11.57
C GLU A 101 -3.54 29.37 -12.07
N ILE A 102 -2.48 29.21 -12.87
CA ILE A 102 -1.99 27.90 -13.32
C ILE A 102 -1.66 26.99 -12.14
N GLY A 103 -1.06 27.53 -11.07
CA GLY A 103 -0.75 26.79 -9.85
C GLY A 103 -2.01 26.29 -9.15
N PHE A 104 -3.02 27.15 -8.97
CA PHE A 104 -4.29 26.77 -8.35
C PHE A 104 -5.07 25.74 -9.18
N LEU A 105 -5.14 25.91 -10.51
CA LEU A 105 -5.79 24.95 -11.40
C LEU A 105 -5.11 23.58 -11.38
N ASN A 106 -3.77 23.53 -11.33
CA ASN A 106 -3.04 22.25 -11.23
C ASN A 106 -3.14 21.59 -9.84
N ALA A 107 -3.37 22.36 -8.78
CA ALA A 107 -3.56 21.80 -7.45
C ALA A 107 -4.88 21.03 -7.31
N PHE A 108 -5.91 21.40 -8.08
CA PHE A 108 -7.25 20.82 -7.97
C PHE A 108 -7.30 19.30 -8.27
N PRO A 109 -6.72 18.78 -9.37
CA PRO A 109 -6.60 17.34 -9.59
C PRO A 109 -5.90 16.59 -8.46
N ALA A 110 -4.84 17.17 -7.89
CA ALA A 110 -4.09 16.56 -6.80
C ALA A 110 -4.95 16.43 -5.53
N VAL A 111 -5.71 17.46 -5.18
CA VAL A 111 -6.64 17.44 -4.03
C VAL A 111 -7.72 16.38 -4.22
N ILE A 112 -8.31 16.29 -5.42
CA ILE A 112 -9.27 15.23 -5.74
C ILE A 112 -8.62 13.86 -5.61
N GLY A 113 -7.39 13.69 -6.09
CA GLY A 113 -6.62 12.46 -5.95
C GLY A 113 -6.43 12.04 -4.49
N VAL A 114 -6.10 12.97 -3.61
CA VAL A 114 -5.96 12.72 -2.16
C VAL A 114 -7.29 12.27 -1.55
N ILE A 115 -8.40 12.95 -1.86
CA ILE A 115 -9.73 12.59 -1.37
C ILE A 115 -10.13 11.20 -1.87
N ALA A 116 -9.96 10.95 -3.17
CA ALA A 116 -10.26 9.66 -3.79
C ALA A 116 -9.44 8.53 -3.17
N MET A 117 -8.14 8.75 -2.92
CA MET A 117 -7.25 7.79 -2.26
C MET A 117 -7.75 7.45 -0.86
N ILE A 118 -8.15 8.43 -0.05
CA ILE A 118 -8.66 8.20 1.31
C ILE A 118 -9.99 7.43 1.27
N LEU A 119 -10.91 7.82 0.38
CA LEU A 119 -12.19 7.12 0.22
C LEU A 119 -11.98 5.68 -0.23
N TRP A 120 -11.07 5.46 -1.18
CA TRP A 120 -10.73 4.13 -1.66
C TRP A 120 -10.04 3.27 -0.60
N ALA A 121 -9.12 3.83 0.17
CA ALA A 121 -8.47 3.14 1.29
C ALA A 121 -9.51 2.69 2.32
N ARG A 122 -10.42 3.59 2.72
CA ARG A 122 -11.53 3.27 3.64
C ARG A 122 -12.46 2.20 3.07
N HIS A 123 -12.76 2.24 1.77
CA HIS A 123 -13.57 1.23 1.11
C HIS A 123 -12.86 -0.13 1.07
N SER A 124 -11.57 -0.15 0.72
CA SER A 124 -10.74 -1.37 0.68
C SER A 124 -10.64 -2.02 2.05
N ASP A 125 -10.42 -1.24 3.11
CA ASP A 125 -10.33 -1.76 4.47
C ASP A 125 -11.64 -2.35 4.95
N ARG A 126 -12.78 -1.74 4.58
CA ARG A 126 -14.12 -2.31 4.86
C ARG A 126 -14.33 -3.61 4.10
N THR A 127 -13.93 -3.68 2.84
CA THR A 127 -14.07 -4.89 2.01
C THR A 127 -13.15 -6.02 2.49
N LYS A 128 -11.91 -5.70 2.89
CA LYS A 128 -10.98 -6.67 3.49
C LYS A 128 -11.46 -7.20 4.83
N ARG A 129 -11.97 -6.32 5.72
CA ARG A 129 -12.59 -6.73 6.99
C ARG A 129 -13.83 -7.61 6.76
N ALA A 130 -14.64 -7.32 5.74
CA ALA A 130 -15.79 -8.13 5.37
C ALA A 130 -15.39 -9.50 4.77
N GLN A 131 -14.32 -9.57 3.97
CA GLN A 131 -13.79 -10.83 3.46
C GLN A 131 -13.17 -11.70 4.57
N LEU A 132 -12.39 -11.10 5.47
CA LEU A 132 -11.83 -11.79 6.64
C LEU A 132 -12.94 -12.31 7.57
N ALA A 133 -13.98 -11.51 7.80
CA ALA A 133 -15.15 -11.93 8.56
C ALA A 133 -15.93 -13.07 7.87
N ARG A 134 -15.98 -13.11 6.54
CA ARG A 134 -16.59 -14.24 5.79
C ARG A 134 -15.72 -15.50 5.85
N HIS A 135 -14.40 -15.36 5.77
CA HIS A 135 -13.48 -16.50 5.88
C HIS A 135 -13.49 -17.12 7.29
N TRP A 136 -13.56 -16.29 8.34
CA TRP A 136 -13.67 -16.76 9.73
C TRP A 136 -15.08 -17.30 10.08
N ARG A 137 -16.11 -16.96 9.29
CA ARG A 137 -17.48 -17.47 9.44
C ARG A 137 -17.75 -18.79 8.72
N LEU A 138 -16.77 -19.38 8.04
CA LEU A 138 -16.87 -20.80 7.70
C LEU A 138 -16.74 -21.59 9.01
N PRO A 139 -17.78 -22.31 9.47
CA PRO A 139 -17.68 -23.08 10.68
C PRO A 139 -16.54 -24.08 10.49
N ALA A 140 -15.66 -24.17 11.49
CA ALA A 140 -14.85 -25.34 11.73
C ALA A 140 -15.81 -26.52 11.99
N GLY A 141 -16.33 -27.10 10.92
CA GLY A 141 -17.31 -28.17 10.94
C GLY A 141 -16.87 -29.25 9.96
N GLY A 142 -16.34 -30.34 10.51
CA GLY A 142 -16.21 -31.61 9.80
C GLY A 142 -14.80 -32.18 9.81
N GLY A 143 -14.57 -33.19 10.66
CA GLY A 143 -13.39 -34.04 10.54
C GLY A 143 -12.72 -34.45 11.83
N ARG A 144 -13.47 -34.69 12.92
CA ARG A 144 -12.95 -35.52 14.03
C ARG A 144 -12.94 -36.97 13.53
N THR A 145 -11.94 -37.31 12.73
CA THR A 145 -11.69 -38.70 12.32
C THR A 145 -11.13 -39.45 13.52
N ASP A 146 -12.04 -40.21 14.11
CA ASP A 146 -11.81 -41.46 14.79
C ASP A 146 -10.62 -42.23 14.19
N ILE A 147 -9.53 -42.34 14.95
CA ILE A 147 -8.49 -43.35 14.76
C ILE A 147 -8.28 -44.02 16.12
N ARG A 148 -9.17 -44.98 16.38
CA ARG A 148 -8.94 -46.32 16.96
C ARG A 148 -7.72 -46.54 17.87
N ARG A 149 -8.08 -47.14 19.01
CA ARG A 149 -7.42 -48.23 19.78
C ARG A 149 -6.10 -47.95 20.46
#